data_AF-Q01UD4-F1
#
_entry.id   AF-Q01UD4-F1
#
_cell.length_a   1.000
_cell.length_b   1.000
_cell.length_c   1.000
_cell.angle_alpha   90.00
_cell.angle_beta   90.00
_cell.angle_gamma   90.00
#
_symmetry.space_group_name_H-M   'P 1'
#
loop_
_entity.id
_entity.type
_entity.pdbx_description
1 polymer ?
#
loop_
_entity_poly.entity_id
_entity_poly.type
_entity_poly.pdbx_seq_one_letter_code
_entity_poly.pdbx_strand_id
1 'polypeptide(L)'
;MCDYSLCGLPNRLAVENEDLVVHRFSTGSMGLASMADLRECKRLKEAAPKKSFWQRVKDFVEQADPYANAPAICIPPGAQLTVRNIPETLQKRFRLMPEETAVFTQITSEFNRYRDAIRFHGDCEVRLQDLREGMPVRVLSLADASEWVPPAVTVDSLA
;
A
#
# COMPACT_ATOMS: atom_id res chain seq x y z
N MET A 1 -4.25 2.98 14.60
CA MET A 1 -4.37 1.52 14.86
C MET A 1 -4.58 0.87 13.50
N CYS A 2 -3.60 0.12 12.99
CA CYS A 2 -3.69 -0.48 11.66
C CYS A 2 -4.77 -1.58 11.65
N ASP A 3 -5.39 -1.80 10.50
CA ASP A 3 -6.55 -2.69 10.32
C ASP A 3 -6.35 -4.07 10.97
N TYR A 4 -7.38 -4.58 11.65
CA TYR A 4 -7.38 -5.87 12.35
C TYR A 4 -7.00 -7.07 11.44
N SER A 5 -7.05 -6.88 10.12
CA SER A 5 -6.69 -7.88 9.10
C SER A 5 -5.18 -8.13 8.95
N LEU A 6 -4.33 -7.29 9.55
CA LEU A 6 -2.89 -7.47 9.63
C LEU A 6 -2.43 -7.99 11.01
N CYS A 7 -3.37 -8.37 11.90
CA CYS A 7 -3.05 -8.97 13.20
C CYS A 7 -2.12 -10.18 13.02
N GLY A 8 -0.90 -10.08 13.56
CA GLY A 8 0.11 -11.14 13.50
C GLY A 8 1.18 -10.94 12.41
N LEU A 9 1.03 -9.97 11.52
CA LEU A 9 2.09 -9.59 10.58
C LEU A 9 2.99 -8.50 11.19
N PRO A 10 4.31 -8.56 10.98
CA PRO A 10 5.20 -7.47 11.35
C PRO A 10 4.76 -6.21 10.61
N ASN A 11 4.63 -5.10 11.32
CA ASN A 11 4.26 -3.81 10.73
C ASN A 11 5.24 -2.72 11.15
N ARG A 12 5.37 -1.72 10.29
CA ARG A 12 6.09 -0.47 10.58
C ARG A 12 5.44 0.71 9.88
N LEU A 13 5.77 1.92 10.31
CA LEU A 13 5.32 3.13 9.63
C LEU A 13 6.08 3.35 8.32
N ALA A 14 5.39 3.96 7.36
CA ALA A 14 5.99 4.47 6.15
C ALA A 14 7.03 5.56 6.46
N VAL A 15 7.99 5.72 5.54
CA VAL A 15 8.95 6.83 5.51
C VAL A 15 8.67 7.72 4.30
N GLU A 16 8.97 9.01 4.39
CA GLU A 16 8.85 9.92 3.25
C GLU A 16 9.80 9.52 2.11
N ASN A 17 9.35 9.71 0.87
CA ASN A 17 10.01 9.26 -0.35
C ASN A 17 10.19 7.74 -0.45
N GLU A 18 9.52 6.97 0.40
CA GLU A 18 9.57 5.51 0.34
C GLU A 18 8.80 4.96 -0.86
N ASP A 19 9.44 4.03 -1.55
CA ASP A 19 8.90 3.29 -2.67
C ASP A 19 8.18 2.02 -2.17
N LEU A 20 6.85 2.08 -2.22
CA LEU A 20 5.93 1.03 -1.80
C LEU A 20 5.28 0.35 -3.00
N VAL A 21 4.67 -0.80 -2.71
CA VAL A 21 3.84 -1.51 -3.68
C VAL A 21 2.61 -2.07 -2.99
N VAL A 22 1.49 -2.05 -3.71
CA VAL A 22 0.28 -2.75 -3.31
C VAL A 22 0.55 -4.25 -3.34
N HIS A 23 0.50 -4.91 -2.18
CA HIS A 23 0.87 -6.31 -2.02
C HIS A 23 -0.23 -7.11 -1.33
N ARG A 24 -0.45 -8.35 -1.78
CA ARG A 24 -1.33 -9.30 -1.10
C ARG A 24 -0.54 -10.08 -0.05
N PHE A 25 -0.87 -9.86 1.21
CA PHE A 25 -0.25 -10.59 2.31
C PHE A 25 -0.77 -12.03 2.42
N SER A 26 -0.05 -12.87 3.15
CA SER A 26 -0.43 -14.28 3.41
C SER A 26 -1.80 -14.44 4.08
N THR A 27 -2.29 -13.39 4.75
CA THR A 27 -3.65 -13.32 5.30
C THR A 27 -4.73 -13.14 4.23
N GLY A 28 -4.36 -13.00 2.95
CA GLY A 28 -5.25 -12.73 1.83
C GLY A 28 -5.63 -11.25 1.67
N SER A 29 -5.30 -10.42 2.65
CA SER A 29 -5.58 -8.99 2.66
C SER A 29 -4.61 -8.21 1.79
N MET A 30 -5.11 -7.22 1.06
CA MET A 30 -4.28 -6.22 0.38
C MET A 30 -3.76 -5.19 1.37
N GLY A 31 -2.49 -4.82 1.24
CA GLY A 31 -1.90 -3.70 1.97
C GLY A 31 -0.72 -3.13 1.20
N LEU A 32 0.10 -2.34 1.88
CA LEU A 32 1.31 -1.76 1.30
C LEU A 32 2.54 -2.46 1.88
N ALA A 33 3.50 -2.75 1.02
CA ALA A 33 4.79 -3.32 1.39
C ALA A 33 5.90 -2.48 0.76
N SER A 34 7.04 -2.39 1.45
CA SER A 34 8.21 -1.72 0.88
C SER A 34 8.80 -2.55 -0.25
N MET A 35 9.12 -1.90 -1.37
CA MET A 35 9.82 -2.57 -2.47
C MET A 35 11.20 -3.08 -2.04
N ALA A 36 11.88 -2.38 -1.12
CA ALA A 36 13.16 -2.80 -0.58
C ALA A 36 13.02 -4.09 0.24
N ASP A 37 12.05 -4.14 1.15
CA ASP A 37 11.81 -5.30 2.00
C ASP A 37 11.41 -6.53 1.18
N LEU A 38 10.55 -6.36 0.17
CA LEU A 38 10.17 -7.45 -0.74
C LEU A 38 11.36 -8.00 -1.54
N ARG A 39 12.26 -7.13 -2.00
CA ARG A 39 13.48 -7.55 -2.71
C ARG A 39 14.40 -8.33 -1.78
N GLU A 40 14.55 -7.88 -0.54
CA GLU A 40 15.37 -8.57 0.46
C GLU A 40 14.80 -9.94 0.81
N CYS A 41 13.49 -10.03 1.07
CA CYS A 41 12.82 -11.32 1.27
C CYS A 41 12.99 -12.26 0.07
N LYS A 42 12.91 -11.75 -1.16
CA LYS A 42 13.14 -12.55 -2.37
C LYS A 42 14.58 -13.06 -2.45
N ARG A 43 15.57 -12.19 -2.17
CA ARG A 43 16.99 -12.53 -2.16
C ARG A 43 17.30 -13.61 -1.12
N LEU A 44 16.76 -13.48 0.09
CA LEU A 44 16.94 -14.48 1.16
C LEU A 44 16.31 -15.83 0.78
N LYS A 45 15.13 -15.83 0.14
CA LYS A 45 14.51 -17.06 -0.38
C LYS A 45 15.32 -17.73 -1.49
N GLU A 46 15.93 -16.95 -2.37
CA GLU A 46 16.78 -17.46 -3.45
C GLU A 46 18.14 -17.97 -2.92
N ALA A 47 18.67 -17.34 -1.88
CA ALA A 47 19.89 -17.76 -1.21
C ALA A 47 19.69 -18.96 -0.26
N ALA A 48 18.44 -19.26 0.12
CA ALA A 48 18.14 -20.38 0.99
C ALA A 48 18.45 -21.71 0.28
N PRO A 49 19.15 -22.65 0.95
CA PRO A 49 19.46 -23.95 0.37
C PRO A 49 18.16 -24.71 0.04
N LYS A 50 18.15 -25.41 -1.10
CA LYS A 50 17.01 -26.23 -1.53
C LYS A 50 16.71 -27.30 -0.47
N LYS A 51 15.64 -27.13 0.29
CA LYS A 51 15.23 -28.03 1.38
C LYS A 51 15.05 -29.46 0.85
N SER A 52 15.65 -30.42 1.56
CA SER A 52 15.52 -31.85 1.24
C SER A 52 14.08 -32.32 1.50
N PHE A 53 13.66 -33.40 0.84
CA PHE A 53 12.28 -33.92 0.84
C PHE A 53 11.65 -34.02 2.25
N TRP A 54 12.45 -34.36 3.26
CA TRP A 54 12.07 -34.44 4.68
C TRP A 54 11.67 -33.10 5.32
N GLN A 55 12.27 -31.98 4.90
CA GLN A 55 11.91 -30.65 5.38
C GLN A 55 10.59 -30.15 4.79
N ARG A 56 10.20 -30.61 3.59
CA ARG A 56 8.89 -30.27 3.01
C ARG A 56 7.72 -30.90 3.78
N VAL A 57 7.95 -32.08 4.37
CA VAL A 57 6.97 -32.75 5.24
C VAL A 57 6.88 -32.01 6.58
N LYS A 58 8.01 -31.54 7.12
CA LYS A 58 8.05 -30.79 8.38
C LYS A 58 7.44 -29.40 8.25
N ASP A 59 7.69 -28.69 7.14
CA ASP A 59 7.08 -27.40 6.81
C ASP A 59 5.54 -27.49 6.69
N PHE A 60 4.97 -28.69 6.47
CA PHE A 60 3.52 -28.91 6.47
C PHE A 60 2.92 -28.92 7.89
N VAL A 61 3.77 -29.10 8.92
CA VAL A 61 3.40 -29.19 10.34
C VAL A 61 3.83 -27.94 11.11
N GLU A 62 4.99 -27.36 10.80
CA GLU A 62 5.51 -26.14 11.41
C GLU A 62 5.12 -24.92 10.54
N GLN A 63 4.14 -24.17 11.04
CA GLN A 63 3.64 -22.92 10.44
C GLN A 63 4.76 -21.95 10.08
N ALA A 64 4.77 -21.60 8.79
CA ALA A 64 5.37 -20.47 8.08
C ALA A 64 6.48 -19.66 8.78
N ASP A 65 7.66 -19.74 8.18
CA ASP A 65 8.83 -18.89 8.43
C ASP A 65 8.45 -17.39 8.60
N PRO A 66 8.64 -16.80 9.79
CA PRO A 66 8.28 -15.40 10.07
C PRO A 66 9.12 -14.39 9.29
N TYR A 67 10.24 -14.82 8.68
CA TYR A 67 11.07 -13.99 7.80
C TYR A 67 10.68 -14.10 6.32
N ALA A 68 9.74 -14.99 5.97
CA ALA A 68 9.33 -15.17 4.59
C ALA A 68 8.41 -14.07 4.06
N ASN A 69 7.88 -13.19 4.91
CA ASN A 69 6.90 -12.18 4.53
C ASN A 69 7.43 -10.78 4.84
N ALA A 70 7.37 -9.88 3.85
CA ALA A 70 7.72 -8.48 4.05
C ALA A 70 6.78 -7.84 5.09
N PRO A 71 7.27 -6.88 5.90
CA PRO A 71 6.43 -6.18 6.86
C PRO A 71 5.38 -5.33 6.14
N ALA A 72 4.20 -5.25 6.75
CA ALA A 72 3.16 -4.34 6.29
C ALA A 72 3.53 -2.90 6.66
N ILE A 73 3.36 -2.00 5.69
CA ILE A 73 3.63 -0.58 5.86
C ILE A 73 2.32 0.14 6.20
N CYS A 74 2.27 0.69 7.41
CA CYS A 74 1.17 1.52 7.84
C CYS A 74 1.41 2.98 7.43
N ILE A 75 0.38 3.59 6.85
CA ILE A 75 0.40 5.00 6.42
C ILE A 75 -0.62 5.77 7.27
N PRO A 76 -0.25 6.95 7.83
CA PRO A 76 -1.20 7.77 8.55
C PRO A 76 -2.25 8.38 7.59
N PRO A 77 -3.51 8.52 8.03
CA PRO A 77 -4.52 9.30 7.29
C PRO A 77 -4.00 10.71 6.98
N GLY A 78 -4.29 11.22 5.79
CA GLY A 78 -3.79 12.52 5.33
C GLY A 78 -2.46 12.47 4.59
N ALA A 79 -1.71 11.36 4.66
CA ALA A 79 -0.46 11.22 3.92
C ALA A 79 -0.68 11.36 2.40
N GLN A 80 0.22 12.06 1.73
CA GLN A 80 0.19 12.25 0.28
C GLN A 80 1.00 11.16 -0.39
N LEU A 81 0.40 10.54 -1.40
CA LEU A 81 0.94 9.42 -2.14
C LEU A 81 0.88 9.71 -3.64
N THR A 82 1.86 9.22 -4.39
CA THR A 82 1.75 9.08 -5.85
C THR A 82 1.48 7.63 -6.17
N VAL A 83 0.37 7.37 -6.86
CA VAL A 83 0.01 6.03 -7.32
C VAL A 83 0.29 5.93 -8.81
N ARG A 84 1.05 4.90 -9.21
CA ARG A 84 1.44 4.67 -10.60
C ARG A 84 0.80 3.42 -11.15
N ASN A 85 0.79 3.29 -12.48
CA ASN A 85 0.23 2.17 -13.21
C ASN A 85 -1.24 1.92 -12.85
N ILE A 86 -2.02 2.99 -12.71
CA ILE A 86 -3.46 2.92 -12.41
C ILE A 86 -4.15 2.16 -13.56
N PRO A 87 -4.94 1.10 -13.30
CA PRO A 87 -5.61 0.34 -14.36
C PRO A 87 -6.55 1.20 -15.22
N GLU A 88 -6.61 0.94 -16.53
CA GLU A 88 -7.50 1.67 -17.45
C GLU A 88 -8.98 1.66 -17.01
N THR A 89 -9.42 0.62 -16.30
CA THR A 89 -10.77 0.52 -15.75
C THR A 89 -11.02 1.63 -14.71
N LEU A 90 -10.06 1.89 -13.83
CA LEU A 90 -10.12 2.98 -12.86
C LEU A 90 -9.92 4.34 -13.54
N GLN A 91 -8.99 4.43 -14.49
CA GLN A 91 -8.79 5.65 -15.31
C GLN A 91 -10.08 6.07 -15.99
N LYS A 92 -10.78 5.16 -16.69
CA LYS A 92 -12.04 5.48 -17.39
C LYS A 92 -13.19 5.77 -16.43
N ARG A 93 -13.30 5.01 -15.33
CA ARG A 93 -14.36 5.15 -14.34
C ARG A 93 -14.28 6.48 -13.59
N PHE A 94 -13.07 6.90 -13.24
CA PHE A 94 -12.83 8.04 -12.35
C PHE A 94 -12.09 9.20 -13.03
N ARG A 95 -11.83 9.11 -14.35
CA ARG A 95 -11.08 10.10 -15.15
C ARG A 95 -9.69 10.38 -14.60
N LEU A 96 -9.03 9.33 -14.10
CA LEU A 96 -7.68 9.38 -13.55
C LEU A 96 -6.64 9.20 -14.65
N MET A 97 -5.48 9.82 -14.47
CA MET A 97 -4.30 9.55 -15.29
C MET A 97 -3.62 8.23 -14.88
N PRO A 98 -2.69 7.69 -15.70
CA PRO A 98 -1.92 6.50 -15.35
C PRO A 98 -1.05 6.66 -14.07
N GLU A 99 -0.69 7.90 -13.74
CA GLU A 99 0.00 8.32 -12.53
C GLU A 99 -0.75 9.51 -11.95
N GLU A 100 -1.18 9.40 -10.69
CA GLU A 100 -1.96 10.44 -10.01
C GLU A 100 -1.48 10.63 -8.57
N THR A 101 -1.65 11.86 -8.08
CA THR A 101 -1.48 12.15 -6.66
C THR A 101 -2.77 11.85 -5.91
N ALA A 102 -2.64 11.24 -4.74
CA ALA A 102 -3.75 10.84 -3.92
C ALA A 102 -3.43 11.01 -2.43
N VAL A 103 -4.47 11.02 -1.62
CA VAL A 103 -4.38 11.14 -0.16
C VAL A 103 -4.82 9.83 0.46
N PHE A 104 -4.02 9.30 1.38
CA PHE A 104 -4.41 8.15 2.17
C PHE A 104 -5.54 8.55 3.13
N THR A 105 -6.64 7.80 3.15
CA THR A 105 -7.82 8.07 3.97
C THR A 105 -8.33 6.81 4.62
N GLN A 106 -9.17 6.96 5.66
CA GLN A 106 -9.87 5.88 6.31
C GLN A 106 -11.38 6.11 6.25
N ILE A 107 -12.12 5.24 5.56
CA ILE A 107 -13.51 5.50 5.16
C ILE A 107 -14.51 5.20 6.29
N THR A 108 -14.21 4.30 7.24
CA THR A 108 -15.20 3.93 8.28
C THR A 108 -14.60 3.37 9.56
N SER A 109 -15.25 3.67 10.70
CA SER A 109 -14.93 3.15 12.05
C SER A 109 -15.73 1.87 12.40
N GLU A 110 -16.50 1.31 11.48
CA GLU A 110 -17.28 0.10 11.74
C GLU A 110 -16.36 -1.10 12.06
N PHE A 111 -16.85 -2.00 12.92
CA PHE A 111 -16.15 -3.24 13.22
C PHE A 111 -16.17 -4.17 12.00
N ASN A 112 -15.04 -4.81 11.70
CA ASN A 112 -14.90 -5.88 10.72
C ASN A 112 -14.95 -5.50 9.22
N ARG A 113 -14.72 -4.23 8.85
CA ARG A 113 -14.55 -3.80 7.45
C ARG A 113 -13.19 -3.15 7.25
N TYR A 114 -12.58 -3.42 6.10
CA TYR A 114 -11.34 -2.78 5.65
C TYR A 114 -11.50 -1.26 5.64
N ARG A 115 -10.62 -0.57 6.36
CA ARG A 115 -10.69 0.87 6.62
C ARG A 115 -9.89 1.68 5.62
N ASP A 116 -8.79 1.10 5.14
CA ASP A 116 -7.79 1.82 4.39
C ASP A 116 -8.21 2.04 2.92
N ALA A 117 -8.11 3.30 2.49
CA ALA A 117 -8.41 3.72 1.14
C ALA A 117 -7.49 4.83 0.66
N ILE A 118 -7.50 5.03 -0.65
CA ILE A 118 -6.79 6.10 -1.35
C ILE A 118 -7.84 7.00 -2.00
N ARG A 119 -7.79 8.29 -1.67
CA ARG A 119 -8.63 9.32 -2.25
C ARG A 119 -7.85 10.07 -3.33
N PHE A 120 -8.27 9.92 -4.58
CA PHE A 120 -7.74 10.65 -5.73
C PHE A 120 -8.40 12.02 -5.87
N HIS A 121 -7.87 12.84 -6.79
CA HIS A 121 -8.48 14.12 -7.15
C HIS A 121 -9.95 13.94 -7.58
N GLY A 122 -10.80 14.89 -7.18
CA GLY A 122 -12.25 14.84 -7.44
C GLY A 122 -13.04 13.94 -6.47
N ASP A 123 -12.54 13.76 -5.24
CA ASP A 123 -13.16 12.98 -4.16
C ASP A 123 -13.48 11.51 -4.53
N CYS A 124 -12.72 10.97 -5.48
CA CYS A 124 -12.79 9.55 -5.82
C CYS A 124 -12.03 8.72 -4.78
N GLU A 125 -12.76 7.92 -4.00
CA GLU A 125 -12.17 7.01 -3.02
C GLU A 125 -12.14 5.56 -3.53
N VAL A 126 -10.96 4.95 -3.47
CA VAL A 126 -10.74 3.55 -3.84
C VAL A 126 -10.11 2.82 -2.66
N ARG A 127 -10.74 1.74 -2.20
CA ARG A 127 -10.22 0.93 -1.09
C ARG A 127 -8.94 0.22 -1.52
N LEU A 128 -8.00 0.02 -0.59
CA LEU A 128 -6.78 -0.75 -0.86
C LEU A 128 -7.09 -2.17 -1.36
N GLN A 129 -8.19 -2.77 -0.89
CA GLN A 129 -8.63 -4.10 -1.32
C GLN A 129 -9.10 -4.16 -2.77
N ASP A 130 -9.52 -3.03 -3.34
CA ASP A 130 -9.97 -2.93 -4.74
C ASP A 130 -8.82 -2.55 -5.69
N LEU A 131 -7.64 -2.24 -5.14
CA LEU A 131 -6.44 -1.97 -5.93
C LEU A 131 -5.80 -3.27 -6.40
N ARG A 132 -5.10 -3.19 -7.53
CA ARG A 132 -4.40 -4.32 -8.12
C ARG A 132 -3.06 -4.56 -7.41
N GLU A 133 -2.77 -5.81 -7.11
CA GLU A 133 -1.44 -6.21 -6.65
C GLU A 133 -0.35 -5.80 -7.65
N GLY A 134 0.78 -5.31 -7.14
CA GLY A 134 1.92 -4.85 -7.93
C GLY A 134 1.84 -3.38 -8.35
N MET A 135 0.78 -2.65 -8.00
CA MET A 135 0.70 -1.21 -8.27
C MET A 135 1.74 -0.45 -7.43
N PRO A 136 2.66 0.31 -8.07
CA PRO A 136 3.65 1.10 -7.35
C PRO A 136 2.99 2.31 -6.67
N VAL A 137 3.41 2.57 -5.44
CA VAL A 137 2.96 3.72 -4.64
C VAL A 137 4.20 4.38 -4.06
N ARG A 138 4.31 5.70 -4.16
CA ARG A 138 5.38 6.47 -3.53
C ARG A 138 4.82 7.36 -2.46
N VAL A 139 5.43 7.36 -1.28
CA VAL A 139 5.07 8.27 -0.20
C VAL A 139 5.70 9.61 -0.48
N LEU A 140 4.89 10.66 -0.67
CA LEU A 140 5.40 12.02 -0.88
C LEU A 140 5.60 12.74 0.45
N SER A 141 4.59 12.68 1.32
CA SER A 141 4.59 13.34 2.63
C SER A 141 3.75 12.56 3.61
N LEU A 142 4.23 12.46 4.85
CA LEU A 142 3.50 11.88 5.97
C LEU A 142 2.80 12.92 6.84
N ALA A 143 2.98 14.22 6.52
CA ALA A 143 2.40 15.31 7.29
C ALA A 143 0.87 15.25 7.23
N ASP A 144 0.24 15.53 8.38
CA ASP A 144 -1.21 15.65 8.49
C ASP A 144 -1.70 16.67 7.46
N ALA A 145 -2.62 16.24 6.59
CA ALA A 145 -3.31 17.12 5.65
C ALA A 145 -4.35 18.01 6.36
N SER A 146 -3.98 18.65 7.47
CA SER A 146 -4.58 19.93 7.79
C SER A 146 -4.12 20.90 6.70
N GLU A 147 -5.05 21.27 5.82
CA GLU A 147 -4.85 22.14 4.65
C GLU A 147 -4.16 21.51 3.42
N TRP A 148 -4.90 20.65 2.71
CA TRP A 148 -4.83 20.69 1.25
C TRP A 148 -5.42 22.03 0.78
N VAL A 149 -4.56 23.05 0.62
CA VAL A 149 -4.92 24.27 -0.10
C VAL A 149 -4.70 23.98 -1.58
N PRO A 150 -5.75 23.97 -2.44
CA PRO A 150 -5.54 23.89 -3.87
C PRO A 150 -4.63 25.06 -4.30
N PRO A 151 -3.67 24.87 -5.21
CA PRO A 151 -2.88 25.99 -5.71
C PRO A 151 -3.84 27.05 -6.24
N ALA A 152 -3.80 28.24 -5.62
CA ALA A 152 -4.62 29.35 -6.03
C ALA A 152 -4.39 29.56 -7.53
N VAL A 153 -5.46 29.45 -8.31
CA VAL A 153 -5.44 29.89 -9.71
C VAL A 153 -5.19 31.39 -9.66
N THR A 154 -3.94 31.80 -9.86
CA THR A 154 -3.60 33.20 -10.07
C THR A 154 -4.22 33.61 -11.40
N VAL A 155 -5.39 34.24 -11.31
CA VAL A 155 -6.00 34.98 -12.41
C VAL A 155 -5.20 36.27 -12.67
N ASP A 156 -3.96 36.11 -13.10
CA ASP A 156 -3.21 37.17 -13.78
C ASP A 156 -3.29 36.90 -15.28
N SER A 157 -4.43 37.28 -15.85
CA SER A 157 -4.61 37.53 -17.28
C SER A 157 -5.76 38.53 -17.46
N LEU A 158 -5.53 39.74 -16.95
CA LEU A 158 -6.16 40.96 -17.46
C LEU A 158 -5.04 41.97 -17.75
N ALA A 159 -4.59 41.97 -19.00
CA ALA A 159 -3.99 43.13 -19.67
C ALA A 159 -4.17 42.96 -21.18
#